data_AF-A0A929GWP1-F1
#
_entry.id   AF-A0A929GWP1-F1
#
_cell.length_a   1.000
_cell.length_b   1.000
_cell.length_c   1.000
_cell.angle_alpha   90.00
_cell.angle_beta   90.00
_cell.angle_gamma   90.00
#
_symmetry.space_group_name_H-M   'P 1'
#
loop_
_entity.id
_entity.type
_entity.pdbx_description
1 polymer ?
#
loop_
_entity_poly.entity_id
_entity_poly.type
_entity_poly.pdbx_seq_one_letter_code
_entity_poly.pdbx_strand_id
1 'polypeptide(L)'
;MVQQAVSEDMLLKRLKRIEGQVRGLHKMIENGRDCESIITQLAATRSAIEGVGALLLNNYMKLCLREESKADSASVDSLARAVAIWGRVRVGDGP
;
A
#
# COMPACT_ATOMS: atom_id res chain seq x y z
N MET A 1 -0.84 13.77 10.29
CA MET A 1 -2.26 13.61 10.66
C MET A 1 -2.79 12.28 10.11
N VAL A 2 -2.62 11.18 10.86
CA VAL A 2 -3.30 9.91 10.61
C VAL A 2 -4.40 9.80 11.67
N GLN A 3 -5.56 10.41 11.43
CA GLN A 3 -6.66 10.37 12.39
C GLN A 3 -7.67 9.30 11.98
N GLN A 4 -7.76 8.28 12.84
CA GLN A 4 -8.79 7.25 13.07
C GLN A 4 -9.10 6.18 12.00
N ALA A 5 -8.34 5.06 12.09
CA ALA A 5 -8.78 3.64 12.04
C ALA A 5 -7.57 2.69 12.00
N VAL A 6 -6.38 3.19 11.62
CA VAL A 6 -5.11 2.47 11.60
C VAL A 6 -4.06 3.21 12.43
N SER A 7 -3.31 2.47 13.26
CA SER A 7 -2.24 3.03 14.11
C SER A 7 -1.05 3.50 13.28
N GLU A 8 -0.65 4.76 13.46
CA GLU A 8 0.54 5.34 12.83
C GLU A 8 1.81 4.53 13.14
N ASP A 9 2.02 4.17 14.40
CA ASP A 9 3.14 3.31 14.84
C ASP A 9 3.16 1.96 14.13
N MET A 10 1.99 1.35 13.89
CA MET A 10 1.90 0.08 13.17
C MET A 10 2.37 0.25 11.72
N LEU A 11 1.93 1.31 11.03
CA LEU A 11 2.35 1.60 9.66
C LEU A 11 3.85 1.86 9.60
N LEU A 12 4.38 2.69 10.49
CA LEU A 12 5.81 2.98 10.57
C LEU A 12 6.64 1.72 10.85
N LYS A 13 6.20 0.83 11.75
CA LYS A 13 6.87 -0.45 11.99
C LYS A 13 6.90 -1.34 10.75
N ARG A 14 5.79 -1.42 10.00
CA ARG A 14 5.72 -2.21 8.75
C ARG A 14 6.63 -1.62 7.67
N LEU A 15 6.66 -0.30 7.52
CA LEU A 15 7.53 0.40 6.58
C LEU A 15 9.01 0.21 6.93
N LYS A 16 9.41 0.32 8.20
CA LYS A 16 10.79 0.02 8.66
C LYS A 16 11.22 -1.41 8.30
N ARG A 17 10.31 -2.38 8.40
CA ARG A 17 10.58 -3.77 7.99
C ARG A 17 10.79 -3.87 6.48
N ILE A 18 9.94 -3.22 5.68
CA ILE A 18 10.07 -3.18 4.21
C ILE A 18 11.40 -2.55 3.80
N GLU A 19 11.80 -1.45 4.43
CA GLU A 19 13.11 -0.81 4.22
C GLU A 19 14.26 -1.78 4.50
N GLY A 20 14.16 -2.59 5.56
CA GLY A 20 15.08 -3.69 5.83
C GLY A 20 15.14 -4.73 4.72
N GLN A 21 13.99 -5.11 4.14
CA GLN A 21 13.94 -6.04 3.02
C GLN A 21 14.59 -5.46 1.75
N VAL A 22 14.36 -4.18 1.45
CA VAL A 22 14.97 -3.50 0.29
C VAL A 22 16.49 -3.41 0.45
N ARG A 23 16.99 -3.05 1.64
CA ARG A 23 18.43 -3.13 1.94
C ARG A 23 18.98 -4.54 1.80
N GLY A 24 18.20 -5.55 2.21
CA GLY A 24 18.55 -6.95 2.01
C GLY A 24 18.72 -7.29 0.52
N LEU A 25 17.78 -6.88 -0.33
CA LEU A 25 17.84 -7.08 -1.78
C LEU A 25 19.10 -6.47 -2.39
N HIS A 26 19.48 -5.24 -2.00
CA HIS A 26 20.74 -4.63 -2.44
C HIS A 26 21.95 -5.52 -2.13
N LYS A 27 22.09 -5.96 -0.87
CA LYS A 27 23.19 -6.85 -0.47
C LYS A 27 23.17 -8.19 -1.20
N MET A 28 21.99 -8.74 -1.47
CA MET A 28 21.88 -9.99 -2.22
C MET A 28 22.42 -9.84 -3.64
N ILE A 29 22.17 -8.70 -4.30
CA ILE A 29 22.68 -8.39 -5.63
C ILE A 29 24.20 -8.16 -5.57
N GLU A 30 24.68 -7.34 -4.63
CA GLU A 30 26.11 -7.07 -4.43
C GLU A 30 26.93 -8.34 -4.18
N ASN A 31 26.35 -9.29 -3.42
CA ASN A 31 26.97 -10.57 -3.10
C ASN A 31 26.79 -11.64 -4.20
N GLY A 32 26.18 -11.30 -5.34
CA GLY A 32 26.00 -12.23 -6.46
C GLY A 32 25.11 -13.43 -6.14
N ARG A 33 24.07 -13.26 -5.31
CA ARG A 33 23.11 -14.33 -5.02
C ARG A 33 22.33 -14.76 -6.26
N ASP A 34 21.84 -16.00 -6.22
CA ASP A 34 21.04 -16.60 -7.28
C ASP A 34 19.73 -15.83 -7.55
N CYS A 35 19.31 -15.82 -8.82
CA CYS A 35 18.14 -15.08 -9.27
C CYS A 35 16.84 -15.56 -8.61
N GLU A 36 16.68 -16.86 -8.39
CA GLU A 36 15.48 -17.44 -7.77
C GLU A 36 15.25 -16.86 -6.37
N SER A 37 16.32 -16.78 -5.58
CA SER A 37 16.25 -16.22 -4.25
C SER A 37 16.00 -14.71 -4.23
N ILE A 38 16.60 -13.96 -5.16
CA ILE A 38 16.33 -12.53 -5.31
C ILE A 38 14.87 -12.30 -5.68
N ILE A 39 14.32 -13.07 -6.62
CA ILE A 39 12.91 -12.98 -7.04
C ILE A 39 12.00 -13.33 -5.86
N THR A 40 12.32 -14.36 -5.09
CA THR A 40 11.56 -14.76 -3.90
C THR A 40 11.53 -13.64 -2.86
N GLN A 41 12.68 -13.04 -2.58
CA GLN A 41 12.76 -11.91 -1.64
C GLN A 41 12.02 -10.67 -2.17
N LEU A 42 12.10 -10.39 -3.47
CA LEU A 42 11.38 -9.30 -4.11
C LEU A 42 9.86 -9.49 -4.02
N ALA A 43 9.38 -10.72 -4.23
CA ALA A 43 7.97 -11.07 -4.06
C ALA A 43 7.50 -10.87 -2.61
N ALA A 44 8.33 -11.23 -1.63
CA ALA A 44 8.05 -10.99 -0.21
C ALA A 44 8.00 -9.48 0.10
N THR A 45 8.89 -8.67 -0.47
CA THR A 45 8.86 -7.20 -0.35
C THR A 45 7.60 -6.62 -0.98
N ARG A 46 7.23 -7.08 -2.18
CA ARG A 46 5.99 -6.69 -2.87
C ARG A 46 4.77 -6.98 -2.00
N SER A 47 4.66 -8.18 -1.46
CA SER A 47 3.54 -8.57 -0.59
C SER A 47 3.49 -7.73 0.70
N ALA A 48 4.65 -7.39 1.27
CA ALA A 48 4.71 -6.54 2.46
C ALA A 48 4.24 -5.11 2.18
N ILE A 49 4.65 -4.52 1.04
CA ILE A 49 4.13 -3.25 0.55
C ILE A 49 2.62 -3.37 0.35
N GLU A 50 2.16 -4.48 -0.24
CA GLU A 50 0.75 -4.75 -0.46
C GLU A 50 -0.07 -4.73 0.83
N GLY A 51 0.44 -5.33 1.89
CA GLY A 51 -0.21 -5.27 3.20
C GLY A 51 -0.35 -3.84 3.75
N VAL A 52 0.61 -2.95 3.50
CA VAL A 52 0.55 -1.56 4.00
C VAL A 52 -0.47 -0.74 3.23
N GLY A 53 -0.49 -0.83 1.90
CA GLY A 53 -1.46 -0.08 1.09
C GLY A 53 -2.89 -0.53 1.33
N ALA A 54 -3.14 -1.83 1.52
CA ALA A 54 -4.47 -2.33 1.89
C ALA A 54 -4.97 -1.73 3.22
N LEU A 55 -4.10 -1.58 4.22
CA LEU A 55 -4.44 -0.94 5.49
C LEU A 55 -4.79 0.55 5.31
N LEU A 56 -3.99 1.27 4.53
CA LEU A 56 -4.24 2.69 4.24
C LEU A 56 -5.53 2.88 3.45
N LEU A 57 -5.79 2.05 2.45
CA LEU A 57 -7.02 2.08 1.66
C LEU A 57 -8.25 1.83 2.55
N ASN A 58 -8.19 0.82 3.42
CA ASN A 58 -9.26 0.56 4.40
C ASN A 58 -9.48 1.74 5.35
N ASN A 59 -8.41 2.39 5.80
CA ASN A 59 -8.51 3.61 6.60
C ASN A 59 -9.22 4.72 5.81
N TYR A 60 -8.84 4.91 4.54
CA TYR A 60 -9.43 5.93 3.70
C TYR A 60 -10.92 5.69 3.44
N MET A 61 -11.32 4.45 3.13
CA MET A 61 -12.74 4.07 3.01
C MET A 61 -13.54 4.40 4.28
N LYS A 62 -13.01 4.05 5.45
CA LYS A 62 -13.68 4.31 6.73
C LYS A 62 -13.82 5.80 7.02
N LEU A 63 -12.86 6.62 6.61
CA LEU A 63 -12.95 8.07 6.75
C LEU A 63 -14.01 8.66 5.79
N CYS A 64 -14.01 8.23 4.53
CA CYS A 64 -15.04 8.65 3.55
C CYS A 64 -16.46 8.30 4.01
N LEU A 65 -16.66 7.11 4.61
CA LEU A 65 -17.98 6.65 5.05
C LEU A 65 -18.45 7.25 6.39
N ARG A 66 -17.53 7.72 7.25
CA ARG A 66 -17.88 8.30 8.55
C ARG A 66 -18.37 9.74 8.46
N GLU A 67 -17.98 10.48 7.42
CA GLU A 67 -18.58 11.77 7.14
C GLU A 67 -19.88 11.56 6.33
N GLU A 68 -20.94 11.09 7.01
CA GLU A 68 -22.28 10.82 6.42
C GLU A 68 -22.89 12.07 5.72
N SER A 69 -22.31 13.25 5.89
CA SER A 69 -22.72 14.52 5.29
C SER A 69 -21.75 15.07 4.23
N LYS A 70 -20.65 14.37 3.90
CA LYS A 70 -19.62 14.80 2.92
C LYS A 70 -19.04 13.67 2.06
N ALA A 71 -19.70 12.50 1.98
CA ALA A 71 -19.45 11.58 0.88
C ALA A 71 -20.01 12.17 -0.44
N ASP A 72 -19.43 13.29 -0.86
CA ASP A 72 -19.66 13.87 -2.17
C ASP A 72 -19.02 12.99 -3.24
N SER A 73 -19.42 13.17 -4.49
CA SER A 73 -18.84 12.45 -5.62
C SER A 73 -17.31 12.58 -5.65
N ALA A 74 -16.76 13.73 -5.26
CA ALA A 74 -15.33 13.97 -5.23
C ALA A 74 -14.57 13.05 -4.25
N SER A 75 -15.14 12.78 -3.07
CA SER A 75 -14.56 11.87 -2.07
C SER A 75 -14.59 10.42 -2.55
N VAL A 76 -15.69 10.01 -3.19
CA VAL A 76 -15.84 8.68 -3.79
C VAL A 76 -14.89 8.50 -4.97
N ASP A 77 -14.75 9.50 -5.85
CA ASP A 77 -13.84 9.48 -6.99
C ASP A 77 -12.38 9.40 -6.55
N SER A 78 -12.02 10.11 -5.47
CA SER A 78 -10.67 10.05 -4.91
C SER A 78 -10.34 8.68 -4.33
N LEU A 79 -11.29 8.05 -3.66
CA LEU A 79 -11.17 6.66 -3.23
C LEU A 79 -11.04 5.70 -4.43
N ALA A 80 -11.86 5.87 -5.47
CA ALA A 80 -11.81 5.06 -6.69
C ALA A 80 -10.43 5.13 -7.38
N ARG A 81 -9.85 6.33 -7.46
CA ARG A 81 -8.47 6.51 -7.97
C ARG A 81 -7.44 5.78 -7.11
N ALA A 82 -7.54 5.85 -5.79
CA ALA A 82 -6.65 5.14 -4.88
C ALA A 82 -6.76 3.61 -5.06
N VAL A 83 -7.98 3.09 -5.17
CA VAL A 83 -8.25 1.66 -5.48
C VAL A 83 -7.63 1.26 -6.82
N ALA A 84 -7.69 2.11 -7.83
CA ALA A 84 -7.19 1.81 -9.17
C ALA A 84 -5.66 1.74 -9.25
N ILE A 85 -4.96 2.72 -8.66
CA ILE A 85 -3.50 2.71 -8.53
C ILE A 85 -3.07 1.43 -7.82
N TRP A 86 -3.78 1.08 -6.75
CA TRP A 86 -3.46 -0.05 -5.91
C TRP A 86 -3.73 -1.41 -6.56
N GLY A 87 -4.93 -1.57 -7.13
CA GLY A 87 -5.38 -2.79 -7.80
C GLY A 87 -4.77 -2.97 -9.19
N ARG A 88 -4.00 -2.00 -9.68
CA ARG A 88 -3.56 -1.93 -11.09
C ARG A 88 -4.73 -2.05 -12.06
N VAL A 89 -5.90 -1.58 -11.65
CA VAL A 89 -7.13 -1.57 -12.44
C VAL A 89 -7.18 -0.24 -13.17
N ARG A 90 -7.58 -0.24 -14.45
CA ARG A 90 -7.91 1.02 -15.12
C ARG A 90 -9.27 1.47 -14.61
N VAL A 91 -9.36 2.66 -14.02
CA VAL A 91 -10.66 3.34 -13.90
C VAL A 91 -11.07 3.67 -15.33
N GLY A 92 -12.06 2.96 -15.85
CA GLY A 92 -12.81 3.47 -16.99
C GLY A 92 -13.74 4.53 -16.45
N ASP A 93 -13.59 5.76 -16.93
CA ASP A 93 -14.74 6.67 -16.96
C ASP A 93 -15.85 5.90 -17.70
N GLY A 94 -17.05 5.85 -17.11
CA GLY A 94 -18.19 5.17 -17.72
C GLY A 94 -18.49 5.66 -19.15
N PRO A 95 -19.38 4.98 -19.90
CA PRO A 95 -19.63 5.25 -21.32
C PRO A 95 -19.97 6.71 -21.62
#